data_AF-A0A2D7MIJ1-F1
#
_entry.id   AF-A0A2D7MIJ1-F1
#
_cell.length_a   1.000
_cell.length_b   1.000
_cell.length_c   1.000
_cell.angle_alpha   90.00
_cell.angle_beta   90.00
_cell.angle_gamma   90.00
#
_symmetry.space_group_name_H-M   'P 1'
#
loop_
_entity.id
_entity.type
_entity.pdbx_description
1 polymer ?
#
loop_
_entity_poly.entity_id
_entity_poly.type
_entity_poly.pdbx_seq_one_letter_code
_entity_poly.pdbx_strand_id
1 'polypeptide(L)'
;MSTEEYERLIEVSEDTIGVGSKLPETYASRLDGHKNHLILAQNPSAEFDHRYPLNITALHSSYLDYRGNDLSAKTVSRSMRAIKAFTTFVGDDDFDFTKVNKKLVFRFIQQLETNKLSSVTIKGYVSALGLVFDYSQRMGYVVDDKSNPFKGQQIRSIQTSTPRNTMPLNYAVALFNEATNKQLVLLIAIGHYTGVRLSEAYSGVIEINGGQVSLRVADDGGKTKAATRQIPLHDHLWEILQSSGMLDLEAGEIRWTAPNSDSLGKRFGHFKRRYFESIDVDDKPYVFHSFRHAFSTYLVNSFSELKASELTGHDRGSSSATELGRTYYKGLDWEEKKVMIQSLPLLNSRT
;
A
#
# COMPACT_ATOMS: atom_id res chain seq x y z
N MET A 1 5.13 9.16 26.14
CA MET A 1 4.97 8.34 27.35
C MET A 1 4.08 9.10 28.30
N SER A 2 3.00 8.49 28.77
CA SER A 2 2.14 9.06 29.81
C SER A 2 2.81 9.00 31.18
N THR A 3 2.29 9.76 32.16
CA THR A 3 2.79 9.70 33.55
C THR A 3 2.70 8.29 34.13
N GLU A 4 1.60 7.58 33.88
CA GLU A 4 1.43 6.18 34.31
C GLU A 4 2.40 5.22 33.63
N GLU A 5 2.71 5.42 32.34
CA GLU A 5 3.71 4.61 31.63
C GLU A 5 5.13 4.87 32.16
N TYR A 6 5.44 6.11 32.54
CA TYR A 6 6.73 6.49 33.13
C TYR A 6 6.91 5.86 34.51
N GLU A 7 5.88 5.91 35.37
CA GLU A 7 5.89 5.28 36.69
C GLU A 7 6.04 3.76 36.59
N ARG A 8 5.31 3.11 35.67
CA ARG A 8 5.47 1.67 35.40
C ARG A 8 6.84 1.32 34.84
N LEU A 9 7.43 2.17 33.99
CA LEU A 9 8.78 1.93 33.48
C LEU A 9 9.83 2.02 34.59
N ILE A 10 9.65 2.95 35.54
CA ILE A 10 10.50 3.05 36.73
C ILE A 10 10.35 1.79 37.58
N GLU A 11 9.11 1.40 37.91
CA GLU A 11 8.80 0.24 38.74
C GLU A 11 9.36 -1.07 38.15
N VAL A 12 9.09 -1.33 36.87
CA VAL A 12 9.64 -2.49 36.14
C VAL A 12 11.17 -2.45 36.15
N SER A 13 11.76 -1.26 36.02
CA SER A 13 13.21 -1.13 35.99
C SER A 13 13.87 -1.34 37.36
N GLU A 14 13.21 -0.94 38.45
CA GLU A 14 13.66 -1.17 39.82
C GLU A 14 13.50 -2.65 40.23
N ASP A 15 12.43 -3.32 39.78
CA ASP A 15 12.18 -4.74 40.05
C ASP A 15 13.10 -5.69 39.26
N THR A 16 13.46 -5.33 38.03
CA THR A 16 14.25 -6.22 37.14
C THR A 16 15.74 -6.22 37.51
N ILE A 17 16.21 -5.20 38.23
CA ILE A 17 17.63 -4.86 38.39
C ILE A 17 17.83 -4.49 39.85
N GLY A 18 18.02 -5.50 40.70
CA GLY A 18 18.11 -5.32 42.15
C GLY A 18 18.91 -4.09 42.56
N VAL A 19 18.45 -3.41 43.61
CA VAL A 19 18.93 -2.11 44.11
C VAL A 19 20.46 -1.98 43.97
N GLY A 20 20.90 -1.10 43.06
CA GLY A 20 22.31 -0.80 42.81
C GLY A 20 22.91 -1.35 41.52
N SER A 21 22.15 -2.07 40.68
CA SER A 21 22.61 -2.50 39.35
C SER A 21 22.21 -1.50 38.23
N LYS A 22 22.98 -1.44 37.14
CA LYS A 22 22.76 -0.47 36.05
C LYS A 22 21.54 -0.87 35.21
N LEU A 23 20.65 0.10 34.97
CA LEU A 23 19.56 0.03 33.99
C LEU A 23 20.07 -0.45 32.62
N PRO A 24 19.44 -1.44 31.95
CA PRO A 24 19.69 -1.72 30.56
C PRO A 24 19.52 -0.44 29.77
N GLU A 25 20.45 -0.23 28.84
CA GLU A 25 20.64 1.00 28.10
C GLU A 25 19.36 1.46 27.37
N THR A 26 18.54 0.52 26.93
CA THR A 26 17.24 0.76 26.29
C THR A 26 16.20 1.40 27.22
N TYR A 27 16.10 0.94 28.48
CA TYR A 27 15.18 1.52 29.47
C TYR A 27 15.68 2.88 29.93
N ALA A 28 16.98 2.97 30.18
CA ALA A 28 17.61 4.20 30.61
C ALA A 28 17.51 5.30 29.53
N SER A 29 17.62 4.92 28.25
CA SER A 29 17.37 5.82 27.11
C SER A 29 15.94 6.36 27.07
N ARG A 30 14.93 5.56 27.40
CA ARG A 30 13.54 6.03 27.39
C ARG A 30 13.25 7.02 28.52
N LEU A 31 13.81 6.77 29.70
CA LEU A 31 13.68 7.65 30.86
C LEU A 31 14.39 9.00 30.62
N ASP A 32 15.59 8.97 30.06
CA ASP A 32 16.37 10.19 29.78
C ASP A 32 15.71 11.04 28.69
N GLY A 33 15.20 10.40 27.63
CA GLY A 33 14.45 11.08 26.59
C GLY A 33 13.14 11.72 27.07
N HIS A 34 12.42 11.07 28.00
CA HIS A 34 11.23 11.67 28.60
C HIS A 34 11.55 12.90 29.46
N LYS A 35 12.65 12.83 30.24
CA LYS A 35 13.14 13.99 31.01
C LYS A 35 13.47 15.14 30.08
N ASN A 36 14.17 14.89 28.97
CA ASN A 36 14.50 15.92 27.98
C ASN A 36 13.24 16.53 27.36
N HIS A 37 12.22 15.74 27.04
CA HIS A 37 10.93 16.24 26.53
C HIS A 37 10.24 17.18 27.54
N LEU A 38 10.21 16.80 28.83
CA LEU A 38 9.64 17.66 29.88
C LEU A 38 10.41 18.98 30.03
N ILE A 39 11.73 18.93 29.89
CA ILE A 39 12.57 20.13 29.97
C ILE A 39 12.41 20.99 28.71
N LEU A 40 12.31 20.42 27.51
CA LEU A 40 12.02 21.15 26.27
C LEU A 40 10.66 21.85 26.31
N ALA A 41 9.65 21.22 26.92
CA ALA A 41 8.34 21.84 27.11
C ALA A 41 8.40 23.09 28.01
N GLN A 42 9.38 23.17 28.91
CA GLN A 42 9.59 24.30 29.82
C GLN A 42 10.61 25.31 29.28
N ASN A 43 11.63 24.84 28.56
CA ASN A 43 12.67 25.63 27.94
C ASN A 43 13.02 25.06 26.55
N PRO A 44 12.38 25.58 25.49
CA PRO A 44 12.56 25.09 24.12
C PRO A 44 13.99 25.26 23.56
N SER A 45 14.86 26.02 24.22
CA SER A 45 16.24 26.29 23.78
C SER A 45 17.29 25.54 24.60
N ALA A 46 16.89 24.62 25.47
CA ALA A 46 17.83 23.81 26.23
C ALA A 46 18.59 22.83 25.32
N GLU A 47 19.92 22.76 25.47
CA GLU A 47 20.76 21.74 24.85
C GLU A 47 20.88 20.52 25.77
N PHE A 48 20.82 19.31 25.21
CA PHE A 48 20.87 18.07 25.98
C PHE A 48 21.89 17.09 25.40
N ASP A 49 22.64 16.45 26.31
CA ASP A 49 23.45 15.27 26.01
C ASP A 49 22.70 14.04 26.54
N HIS A 50 22.10 13.28 25.63
CA HIS A 50 21.31 12.10 25.97
C HIS A 50 22.29 10.98 26.35
N ARG A 51 22.34 10.60 27.64
CA ARG A 51 23.41 9.75 28.21
C ARG A 51 23.42 8.32 27.68
N TYR A 52 22.37 7.92 26.98
CA TYR A 52 22.19 6.59 26.41
C TYR A 52 22.01 6.70 24.89
N PRO A 53 22.68 5.87 24.07
CA PRO A 53 22.51 5.87 22.63
C PRO A 53 21.06 5.59 22.26
N LEU A 54 20.50 6.43 21.38
CA LEU A 54 19.16 6.22 20.82
C LEU A 54 19.24 5.11 19.78
N ASN A 55 19.25 3.88 20.26
CA ASN A 55 19.29 2.70 19.43
C ASN A 55 18.13 2.72 18.42
N ILE A 56 18.46 2.63 17.14
CA ILE A 56 17.51 2.67 16.03
C ILE A 56 16.40 1.61 16.13
N THR A 57 16.72 0.40 16.62
CA THR A 57 15.78 -0.71 16.77
C THR A 57 14.79 -0.46 17.92
N ALA A 58 15.28 0.04 19.06
CA ALA A 58 14.43 0.44 20.18
C ALA A 58 13.52 1.62 19.81
N LEU A 59 14.07 2.62 19.10
CA LEU A 59 13.33 3.78 18.62
C LEU A 59 12.26 3.41 17.61
N HIS A 60 12.57 2.49 16.69
CA HIS A 60 11.59 1.97 15.73
C HIS A 60 10.45 1.23 16.41
N SER A 61 10.76 0.43 17.44
CA SER A 61 9.74 -0.28 18.22
C SER A 61 8.79 0.72 18.88
N SER A 62 9.32 1.76 19.54
CA SER A 62 8.49 2.83 20.12
C SER A 62 7.69 3.63 19.07
N TYR A 63 8.24 3.84 17.87
CA TYR A 63 7.50 4.43 16.76
C TYR A 63 6.31 3.54 16.32
N LEU A 64 6.50 2.23 16.28
CA LEU A 64 5.43 1.27 15.95
C LEU A 64 4.41 1.15 17.09
N ASP A 65 4.80 1.27 18.35
CA ASP A 65 3.84 1.32 19.46
C ASP A 65 2.96 2.59 19.36
N TYR A 66 3.57 3.72 18.99
CA TYR A 66 2.87 5.00 18.84
C TYR A 66 1.94 5.07 17.62
N ARG A 67 2.35 4.53 16.46
CA ARG A 67 1.63 4.70 15.18
C ARG A 67 1.20 3.42 14.49
N GLY A 68 1.65 2.26 14.95
CA GLY A 68 1.49 0.98 14.25
C GLY A 68 0.03 0.65 13.95
N ASN A 69 -0.88 0.93 14.89
CA ASN A 69 -2.32 0.70 14.74
C ASN A 69 -2.97 1.59 13.66
N ASP A 70 -2.38 2.75 13.36
CA ASP A 70 -2.86 3.64 12.30
C ASP A 70 -2.39 3.22 10.91
N LEU A 71 -1.32 2.42 10.85
CA LEU A 71 -0.63 2.06 9.62
C LEU A 71 -1.14 0.75 9.05
N SER A 72 -1.19 0.66 7.72
CA SER A 72 -1.44 -0.64 7.06
C SER A 72 -0.32 -1.63 7.37
N ALA A 73 -0.64 -2.93 7.42
CA ALA A 73 0.35 -4.00 7.61
C ALA A 73 1.50 -3.92 6.58
N LYS A 74 1.20 -3.49 5.34
CA LYS A 74 2.19 -3.27 4.28
C LYS A 74 3.16 -2.13 4.62
N THR A 75 2.66 -1.06 5.23
CA THR A 75 3.48 0.08 5.66
C THR A 75 4.38 -0.33 6.83
N VAL A 76 3.84 -1.05 7.82
CA VAL A 76 4.62 -1.60 8.94
C VAL A 76 5.74 -2.53 8.43
N SER A 77 5.40 -3.48 7.55
CA SER A 77 6.38 -4.40 6.95
C SER A 77 7.48 -3.68 6.17
N ARG A 78 7.14 -2.62 5.42
CA ARG A 78 8.14 -1.78 4.74
C ARG A 78 9.07 -1.09 5.75
N SER A 79 8.51 -0.55 6.82
CA SER A 79 9.28 0.12 7.87
C SER A 79 10.27 -0.82 8.54
N MET A 80 9.83 -2.03 8.93
CA MET A 80 10.72 -3.07 9.47
C MET A 80 11.85 -3.45 8.52
N ARG A 81 11.55 -3.60 7.22
CA ARG A 81 12.58 -3.90 6.20
C ARG A 81 13.58 -2.77 6.03
N ALA A 82 13.13 -1.51 6.14
CA ALA A 82 14.01 -0.36 6.03
C ALA A 82 15.01 -0.31 7.20
N ILE A 83 14.55 -0.57 8.42
CA ILE A 83 15.39 -0.65 9.62
C ILE A 83 16.41 -1.77 9.48
N LYS A 84 15.96 -2.99 9.16
CA LYS A 84 16.85 -4.14 8.95
C LYS A 84 17.90 -3.86 7.86
N ALA A 85 17.50 -3.25 6.75
CA ALA A 85 18.44 -2.89 5.68
C ALA A 85 19.47 -1.86 6.15
N PHE A 86 19.06 -0.91 6.98
CA PHE A 86 19.94 0.12 7.53
C PHE A 86 20.90 -0.45 8.57
N THR A 87 20.42 -1.24 9.54
CA THR A 87 21.28 -1.88 10.57
C THR A 87 22.31 -2.82 9.93
N THR A 88 21.88 -3.60 8.92
CA THR A 88 22.79 -4.44 8.12
C THR A 88 23.85 -3.61 7.42
N PHE A 89 23.50 -2.42 6.90
CA PHE A 89 24.44 -1.53 6.21
C PHE A 89 25.48 -0.93 7.16
N VAL A 90 25.06 -0.50 8.37
CA VAL A 90 25.99 0.04 9.37
C VAL A 90 26.76 -1.04 10.11
N GLY A 91 26.29 -2.29 10.07
CA GLY A 91 26.90 -3.44 10.74
C GLY A 91 26.63 -3.49 12.25
N ASP A 92 25.58 -2.80 12.70
CA ASP A 92 25.25 -2.62 14.11
C ASP A 92 23.71 -2.51 14.27
N ASP A 93 23.13 -3.49 14.96
CA ASP A 93 21.68 -3.53 15.24
C ASP A 93 21.27 -2.53 16.32
N ASP A 94 22.23 -2.06 17.12
CA ASP A 94 22.03 -1.11 18.21
C ASP A 94 22.55 0.30 17.88
N PHE A 95 22.73 0.57 16.58
CA PHE A 95 23.29 1.82 16.08
C PHE A 95 22.58 3.05 16.67
N ASP A 96 23.38 3.93 17.26
CA ASP A 96 22.94 5.20 17.81
C ASP A 96 22.42 6.13 16.70
N PHE A 97 21.11 6.30 16.67
CA PHE A 97 20.40 7.02 15.62
C PHE A 97 20.71 8.52 15.63
N THR A 98 21.24 9.08 16.72
CA THR A 98 21.72 10.46 16.74
C THR A 98 22.93 10.66 15.83
N LYS A 99 23.71 9.61 15.53
CA LYS A 99 24.89 9.70 14.67
C LYS A 99 24.54 9.74 13.18
N VAL A 100 23.26 9.53 12.82
CA VAL A 100 22.82 9.62 11.43
C VAL A 100 23.01 11.05 10.90
N ASN A 101 23.67 11.14 9.75
CA ASN A 101 23.90 12.38 9.02
C ASN A 101 23.70 12.15 7.51
N LYS A 102 23.62 13.24 6.73
CA LYS A 102 23.36 13.18 5.29
C LYS A 102 24.39 12.32 4.53
N LYS A 103 25.65 12.30 4.95
CA LYS A 103 26.71 11.49 4.33
C LYS A 103 26.49 10.00 4.55
N LEU A 104 26.08 9.59 5.75
CA LEU A 104 25.75 8.20 6.05
C LEU A 104 24.53 7.73 5.24
N VAL A 105 23.48 8.55 5.19
CA VAL A 105 22.27 8.24 4.40
C VAL A 105 22.59 8.16 2.90
N PHE A 106 23.43 9.06 2.38
CA PHE A 106 23.88 9.00 0.99
C PHE A 106 24.64 7.69 0.69
N ARG A 107 25.56 7.28 1.56
CA ARG A 107 26.28 5.99 1.40
C ARG A 107 25.34 4.78 1.47
N PHE A 108 24.35 4.83 2.36
CA PHE A 108 23.31 3.81 2.44
C PHE A 108 22.55 3.70 1.11
N ILE A 109 22.13 4.83 0.54
CA ILE A 109 21.46 4.88 -0.78
C ILE A 109 22.36 4.29 -1.86
N GLN A 110 23.65 4.66 -1.91
CA GLN A 110 24.61 4.10 -2.87
C GLN A 110 24.76 2.59 -2.77
N GLN A 111 24.74 2.04 -1.55
CA GLN A 111 24.76 0.58 -1.35
C GLN A 111 23.49 -0.07 -1.90
N LEU A 112 22.32 0.50 -1.65
CA LEU A 112 21.05 -0.02 -2.17
C LEU A 112 21.00 0.05 -3.71
N GLU A 113 21.53 1.13 -4.30
CA GLU A 113 21.67 1.28 -5.75
C GLU A 113 22.63 0.23 -6.34
N THR A 114 23.77 -0.01 -5.68
CA THR A 114 24.75 -1.06 -6.06
C THR A 114 24.12 -2.46 -6.01
N ASN A 115 23.26 -2.69 -5.01
CA ASN A 115 22.46 -3.90 -4.87
C ASN A 115 21.28 -3.97 -5.87
N LYS A 116 21.17 -3.02 -6.80
CA LYS A 116 20.16 -2.93 -7.87
C LYS A 116 18.71 -2.89 -7.37
N LEU A 117 18.47 -2.33 -6.18
CA LEU A 117 17.10 -2.09 -5.72
C LEU A 117 16.43 -1.01 -6.57
N SER A 118 15.11 -1.14 -6.77
CA SER A 118 14.34 -0.13 -7.50
C SER A 118 14.34 1.21 -6.76
N SER A 119 14.34 2.31 -7.52
CA SER A 119 14.28 3.67 -6.95
C SER A 119 13.06 3.88 -6.04
N VAL A 120 11.93 3.21 -6.34
CA VAL A 120 10.72 3.22 -5.51
C VAL A 120 10.95 2.53 -4.17
N THR A 121 11.65 1.39 -4.16
CA THR A 121 12.00 0.68 -2.91
C THR A 121 12.93 1.52 -2.06
N ILE A 122 13.98 2.10 -2.67
CA ILE A 122 14.95 2.95 -1.97
C ILE A 122 14.24 4.17 -1.36
N LYS A 123 13.42 4.88 -2.15
CA LYS A 123 12.58 5.98 -1.64
C LYS A 123 11.72 5.52 -0.47
N GLY A 124 11.08 4.36 -0.59
CA GLY A 124 10.26 3.78 0.47
C GLY A 124 11.02 3.50 1.76
N TYR A 125 12.28 3.04 1.68
CA TYR A 125 13.13 2.82 2.84
C TYR A 125 13.58 4.14 3.47
N VAL A 126 14.08 5.06 2.65
CA VAL A 126 14.52 6.39 3.12
C VAL A 126 13.37 7.15 3.78
N SER A 127 12.17 7.12 3.20
CA SER A 127 10.98 7.73 3.80
C SER A 127 10.60 7.07 5.13
N ALA A 128 10.65 5.74 5.23
CA ALA A 128 10.34 5.05 6.49
C ALA A 128 11.33 5.41 7.61
N LEU A 129 12.62 5.41 7.32
CA LEU A 129 13.67 5.85 8.26
C LEU A 129 13.51 7.33 8.63
N GLY A 130 13.14 8.18 7.67
CA GLY A 130 12.84 9.58 7.91
C GLY A 130 11.67 9.80 8.86
N LEU A 131 10.63 8.97 8.82
CA LEU A 131 9.51 9.03 9.77
C LEU A 131 9.93 8.65 11.19
N VAL A 132 10.81 7.66 11.33
CA VAL A 132 11.40 7.30 12.64
C VAL A 132 12.25 8.45 13.19
N PHE A 133 12.98 9.15 12.32
CA PHE A 133 13.74 10.35 12.69
C PHE A 133 12.84 11.50 13.12
N ASP A 134 11.79 11.80 12.35
CA ASP A 134 10.81 12.82 12.73
C ASP A 134 10.13 12.48 14.07
N TYR A 135 9.88 11.19 14.34
CA TYR A 135 9.38 10.73 15.63
C TYR A 135 10.38 10.98 16.76
N SER A 136 11.67 10.71 16.55
CA SER A 136 12.70 10.98 17.57
C SER A 136 12.80 12.46 17.93
N GLN A 137 12.66 13.37 16.96
CA GLN A 137 12.64 14.82 17.22
C GLN A 137 11.42 15.20 18.06
N ARG A 138 10.23 14.73 17.69
CA ARG A 138 8.99 14.99 18.45
C ARG A 138 9.05 14.50 19.89
N MET A 139 9.80 13.43 20.15
CA MET A 139 9.98 12.90 21.50
C MET A 139 11.10 13.60 22.28
N GLY A 140 11.77 14.62 21.71
CA GLY A 140 12.88 15.33 22.35
C GLY A 140 14.18 14.55 22.40
N TYR A 141 14.29 13.46 21.62
CA TYR A 141 15.47 12.59 21.58
C TYR A 141 16.57 13.15 20.68
N VAL A 142 16.17 13.90 19.67
CA VAL A 142 17.05 14.61 18.74
C VAL A 142 16.64 16.07 18.75
N VAL A 143 17.62 16.97 18.82
CA VAL A 143 17.38 18.41 18.78
C VAL A 143 16.59 18.84 17.54
N ASP A 144 15.68 19.80 17.71
CA ASP A 144 14.73 20.22 16.68
C ASP A 144 15.38 20.94 15.50
N ASP A 145 16.49 21.64 15.73
CA ASP A 145 17.26 22.37 14.72
C ASP A 145 18.04 21.42 13.77
N LYS A 146 18.25 20.18 14.18
CA LYS A 146 18.91 19.17 13.35
C LYS A 146 18.01 18.77 12.20
N SER A 147 18.42 19.18 11.00
CA SER A 147 17.76 18.77 9.76
C SER A 147 17.73 17.24 9.63
N ASN A 148 16.52 16.68 9.40
CA ASN A 148 16.34 15.26 9.15
C ASN A 148 17.21 14.79 7.95
N PRO A 149 18.20 13.91 8.18
CA PRO A 149 19.18 13.53 7.17
C PRO A 149 18.60 12.64 6.07
N PHE A 150 17.39 12.09 6.25
CA PHE A 150 16.69 11.28 5.24
C PHE A 150 15.88 12.13 4.25
N LYS A 151 15.61 13.40 4.55
CA LYS A 151 14.86 14.30 3.66
C LYS A 151 15.76 14.93 2.61
N GLY A 152 15.20 15.15 1.41
CA GLY A 152 15.91 15.82 0.30
C GLY A 152 17.05 15.01 -0.33
N GLN A 153 17.13 13.71 -0.05
CA GLN A 153 18.16 12.83 -0.61
C GLN A 153 17.94 12.58 -2.10
N GLN A 154 19.00 12.71 -2.88
CA GLN A 154 18.98 12.39 -4.31
C GLN A 154 19.13 10.89 -4.48
N ILE A 155 18.17 10.26 -5.15
CA ILE A 155 18.17 8.83 -5.46
C ILE A 155 18.21 8.73 -6.97
N ARG A 156 19.25 8.06 -7.51
CA ARG A 156 19.38 7.88 -8.95
C ARG A 156 18.20 7.04 -9.42
N SER A 157 17.53 7.50 -10.48
CA SER A 157 16.48 6.72 -11.11
C SER A 157 17.12 5.59 -11.89
N ILE A 158 17.42 4.47 -11.22
CA ILE A 158 17.61 3.21 -11.91
C ILE A 158 16.21 2.78 -12.34
N GLN A 159 15.86 3.11 -13.58
CA GLN A 159 14.56 2.83 -14.17
C GLN A 159 14.47 1.32 -14.45
N THR A 160 14.10 0.54 -13.44
CA THR A 160 13.83 -0.90 -13.56
C THR A 160 12.35 -1.19 -13.80
N SER A 161 11.52 -0.16 -13.98
CA SER A 161 10.10 -0.36 -14.26
C SER A 161 9.94 -0.90 -15.68
N THR A 162 9.74 -2.21 -15.81
CA THR A 162 9.05 -2.74 -16.99
C THR A 162 7.73 -1.99 -17.15
N PRO A 163 7.47 -1.33 -18.30
CA PRO A 163 6.19 -0.67 -18.52
C PRO A 163 5.09 -1.72 -18.34
N ARG A 164 4.10 -1.40 -17.49
CA ARG A 164 2.91 -2.25 -17.36
C ARG A 164 2.06 -1.98 -18.59
N ASN A 165 1.87 -3.01 -19.39
CA ASN A 165 1.06 -2.89 -20.60
C ASN A 165 -0.41 -3.07 -20.25
N THR A 166 -1.27 -2.43 -21.04
CA THR A 166 -2.68 -2.79 -21.15
C THR A 166 -2.81 -4.27 -21.49
N MET A 167 -3.70 -5.00 -20.81
CA MET A 167 -3.98 -6.40 -21.13
C MET A 167 -4.64 -6.47 -22.51
N PRO A 168 -4.01 -7.07 -23.54
CA PRO A 168 -4.63 -7.28 -24.84
C PRO A 168 -5.85 -8.20 -24.72
N LEU A 169 -6.90 -7.92 -25.48
CA LEU A 169 -8.15 -8.69 -25.44
C LEU A 169 -7.92 -10.19 -25.70
N ASN A 170 -7.07 -10.53 -26.67
CA ASN A 170 -6.74 -11.92 -26.99
C ASN A 170 -6.10 -12.65 -25.80
N TYR A 171 -5.24 -11.97 -25.03
CA TYR A 171 -4.66 -12.55 -23.81
C TYR A 171 -5.66 -12.63 -22.67
N ALA A 172 -6.55 -11.63 -22.52
CA ALA A 172 -7.63 -11.69 -21.53
C ALA A 172 -8.56 -12.89 -21.78
N VAL A 173 -9.00 -13.07 -23.03
CA VAL A 173 -9.82 -14.20 -23.48
C VAL A 173 -9.11 -15.54 -23.27
N ALA A 174 -7.84 -15.63 -23.66
CA ALA A 174 -7.10 -16.87 -23.51
C ALA A 174 -6.85 -17.23 -22.04
N LEU A 175 -6.46 -16.27 -21.20
CA LEU A 175 -6.33 -16.48 -19.75
C LEU A 175 -7.66 -16.92 -19.11
N PHE A 176 -8.78 -16.34 -19.56
CA PHE A 176 -10.11 -16.71 -19.09
C PHE A 176 -10.45 -18.17 -19.45
N ASN A 177 -10.15 -18.58 -20.69
CA ASN A 177 -10.44 -19.94 -21.17
C ASN A 177 -9.50 -21.01 -20.58
N GLU A 178 -8.23 -20.68 -20.36
CA GLU A 178 -7.22 -21.60 -19.81
C GLU A 178 -7.29 -21.73 -18.28
N ALA A 179 -8.09 -20.90 -17.61
CA ALA A 179 -8.21 -20.90 -16.16
C ALA A 179 -8.91 -22.18 -15.67
N THR A 180 -8.13 -23.06 -15.04
CA THR A 180 -8.62 -24.38 -14.58
C THR A 180 -9.43 -24.35 -13.28
N ASN A 181 -9.43 -23.23 -12.55
CA ASN A 181 -10.17 -23.06 -11.31
C ASN A 181 -11.08 -21.83 -11.40
N LYS A 182 -12.32 -22.00 -10.92
CA LYS A 182 -13.37 -20.98 -10.81
C LYS A 182 -12.89 -19.63 -10.25
N GLN A 183 -11.95 -19.61 -9.31
CA GLN A 183 -11.41 -18.36 -8.77
C GLN A 183 -10.61 -17.54 -9.77
N LEU A 184 -9.84 -18.23 -10.61
CA LEU A 184 -9.06 -17.55 -11.63
C LEU A 184 -9.98 -17.02 -12.73
N VAL A 185 -10.97 -17.83 -13.14
CA VAL A 185 -12.05 -17.43 -14.06
C VAL A 185 -12.74 -16.16 -13.56
N LEU A 186 -13.22 -16.16 -12.30
CA LEU A 186 -13.89 -15.02 -11.70
C LEU A 186 -12.98 -13.80 -11.56
N LEU A 187 -11.75 -13.99 -11.09
CA LEU A 187 -10.81 -12.88 -10.93
C LEU A 187 -10.53 -12.19 -12.27
N ILE A 188 -10.32 -12.96 -13.34
CA ILE A 188 -10.10 -12.44 -14.69
C ILE A 188 -11.33 -11.68 -15.18
N ALA A 189 -12.53 -12.27 -15.06
CA ALA A 189 -13.77 -11.64 -15.47
C ALA A 189 -14.02 -10.32 -14.71
N ILE A 190 -13.87 -10.32 -13.38
CA ILE A 190 -14.01 -9.13 -12.55
C ILE A 190 -13.00 -8.07 -12.97
N GLY A 191 -11.72 -8.42 -13.12
CA GLY A 191 -10.69 -7.49 -13.55
C GLY A 191 -11.02 -6.85 -14.91
N HIS A 192 -11.44 -7.66 -15.87
CA HIS A 192 -11.77 -7.24 -17.24
C HIS A 192 -12.98 -6.31 -17.30
N TYR A 193 -14.07 -6.65 -16.63
CA TYR A 193 -15.33 -5.90 -16.72
C TYR A 193 -15.46 -4.74 -15.73
N THR A 194 -14.60 -4.64 -14.72
CA THR A 194 -14.74 -3.61 -13.67
C THR A 194 -13.48 -2.77 -13.44
N GLY A 195 -12.30 -3.21 -13.92
CA GLY A 195 -11.04 -2.48 -13.76
C GLY A 195 -10.62 -2.23 -12.30
N VAL A 196 -11.16 -3.01 -11.36
CA VAL A 196 -10.86 -2.87 -9.94
C VAL A 196 -9.44 -3.33 -9.60
N ARG A 197 -8.89 -2.84 -8.49
CA ARG A 197 -7.65 -3.37 -7.91
C ARG A 197 -7.89 -4.81 -7.44
N LEU A 198 -6.83 -5.60 -7.31
CA LEU A 198 -6.97 -7.00 -6.88
C LEU A 198 -7.58 -7.12 -5.47
N SER A 199 -7.21 -6.22 -4.56
CA SER A 199 -7.81 -6.15 -3.22
C SER A 199 -9.29 -5.83 -3.27
N GLU A 200 -9.71 -4.94 -4.17
CA GLU A 200 -11.11 -4.58 -4.39
C GLU A 200 -11.90 -5.71 -5.05
N ALA A 201 -11.30 -6.48 -5.98
CA ALA A 201 -11.90 -7.71 -6.50
C ALA A 201 -12.11 -8.75 -5.40
N TYR A 202 -11.18 -8.84 -4.45
CA TYR A 202 -11.24 -9.79 -3.35
C TYR A 202 -12.31 -9.41 -2.32
N SER A 203 -12.37 -8.14 -1.90
CA SER A 203 -13.24 -7.67 -0.81
C SER A 203 -14.53 -6.98 -1.28
N GLY A 204 -14.77 -6.91 -2.59
CA GLY A 204 -15.95 -6.26 -3.16
C GLY A 204 -17.22 -7.05 -2.86
N VAL A 205 -18.34 -6.32 -2.75
CA VAL A 205 -19.66 -6.89 -2.45
C VAL A 205 -20.57 -6.64 -3.64
N ILE A 206 -21.27 -7.70 -4.07
CA ILE A 206 -22.32 -7.62 -5.09
C ILE A 206 -23.61 -7.13 -4.43
N GLU A 207 -24.18 -6.06 -4.97
CA GLU A 207 -25.44 -5.47 -4.51
C GLU A 207 -26.50 -5.56 -5.61
N ILE A 208 -27.72 -5.94 -5.22
CA ILE A 208 -28.87 -6.07 -6.11
C ILE A 208 -29.97 -5.14 -5.59
N ASN A 209 -30.24 -4.05 -6.30
CA ASN A 209 -31.25 -3.06 -5.93
C ASN A 209 -32.26 -2.90 -7.08
N GLY A 210 -33.47 -3.45 -6.94
CA GLY A 210 -34.52 -3.29 -7.96
C GLY A 210 -34.12 -3.78 -9.36
N GLY A 211 -33.31 -4.84 -9.45
CA GLY A 211 -32.77 -5.39 -10.70
C GLY A 211 -31.43 -4.77 -11.15
N GLN A 212 -30.99 -3.69 -10.51
CA GLN A 212 -29.66 -3.11 -10.73
C GLN A 212 -28.60 -3.88 -9.96
N VAL A 213 -27.71 -4.56 -10.68
CA VAL A 213 -26.62 -5.33 -10.09
C VAL A 213 -25.32 -4.53 -10.16
N SER A 214 -24.66 -4.27 -9.02
CA SER A 214 -23.37 -3.58 -8.93
C SER A 214 -22.34 -4.32 -8.08
N LEU A 215 -21.07 -4.02 -8.34
CA LEU A 215 -19.95 -4.32 -7.45
C LEU A 215 -19.65 -3.05 -6.66
N ARG A 216 -19.87 -3.11 -5.34
CA ARG A 216 -19.46 -2.07 -4.41
C ARG A 216 -18.04 -2.35 -3.91
N VAL A 217 -17.15 -1.37 -4.07
CA VAL A 217 -15.76 -1.45 -3.60
C VAL A 217 -15.42 -0.22 -2.76
N ALA A 218 -14.49 -0.37 -1.82
CA ALA A 218 -13.92 0.74 -1.06
C ALA A 218 -12.63 1.23 -1.73
N ASP A 219 -12.46 2.53 -1.90
CA ASP A 219 -11.21 3.12 -2.39
C ASP A 219 -10.11 2.95 -1.34
N ASP A 220 -8.95 2.39 -1.76
CA ASP A 220 -7.67 2.30 -1.03
C ASP A 220 -7.78 2.28 0.52
N GLY A 221 -8.53 1.31 1.07
CA GLY A 221 -8.62 1.10 2.53
C GLY A 221 -9.52 2.10 3.26
N GLY A 222 -10.50 2.69 2.57
CA GLY A 222 -11.42 3.70 3.08
C GLY A 222 -12.02 3.34 4.43
N LYS A 223 -11.50 3.97 5.49
CA LYS A 223 -12.02 3.94 6.87
C LYS A 223 -13.38 4.68 7.01
N THR A 224 -14.04 5.08 5.92
CA THR A 224 -15.32 5.80 5.95
C THR A 224 -16.27 5.35 4.83
N LYS A 225 -17.58 5.30 5.14
CA LYS A 225 -18.67 4.93 4.20
C LYS A 225 -18.74 5.80 2.93
N ALA A 226 -18.15 6.99 2.96
CA ALA A 226 -18.15 7.95 1.85
C ALA A 226 -17.13 7.62 0.74
N ALA A 227 -16.17 6.71 0.99
CA ALA A 227 -15.12 6.31 0.04
C ALA A 227 -15.47 5.01 -0.69
N THR A 228 -16.75 4.77 -0.97
CA THR A 228 -17.20 3.59 -1.72
C THR A 228 -17.70 3.98 -3.11
N ARG A 229 -17.34 3.20 -4.14
CA ARG A 229 -17.87 3.34 -5.50
C ARG A 229 -18.66 2.10 -5.88
N GLN A 230 -19.79 2.33 -6.55
CA GLN A 230 -20.63 1.28 -7.12
C GLN A 230 -20.38 1.22 -8.64
N ILE A 231 -19.96 0.06 -9.11
CA ILE A 231 -19.70 -0.20 -10.53
C ILE A 231 -20.80 -1.13 -11.02
N PRO A 232 -21.63 -0.75 -12.01
CA PRO A 232 -22.60 -1.68 -12.58
C PRO A 232 -21.93 -2.94 -13.11
N LEU A 233 -22.56 -4.10 -12.96
CA LEU A 233 -22.04 -5.33 -13.55
C LEU A 233 -22.36 -5.39 -15.04
N HIS A 234 -21.41 -5.90 -15.81
CA HIS A 234 -21.70 -6.39 -17.17
C HIS A 234 -22.61 -7.62 -17.07
N ASP A 235 -23.54 -7.81 -18.01
CA ASP A 235 -24.50 -8.93 -17.96
C ASP A 235 -23.78 -10.28 -18.08
N HIS A 236 -22.83 -10.39 -19.01
CA HIS A 236 -21.94 -11.54 -19.07
C HIS A 236 -21.13 -11.80 -17.78
N LEU A 237 -20.65 -10.75 -17.07
CA LEU A 237 -20.02 -10.95 -15.76
C LEU A 237 -21.01 -11.52 -14.73
N TRP A 238 -22.26 -11.04 -14.76
CA TRP A 238 -23.31 -11.53 -13.88
C TRP A 238 -23.62 -13.01 -14.13
N GLU A 239 -23.74 -13.43 -15.39
CA GLU A 239 -23.91 -14.83 -15.77
C GLU A 239 -22.74 -15.72 -15.30
N ILE A 240 -21.50 -15.24 -15.47
CA ILE A 240 -20.30 -15.94 -14.99
C ILE A 240 -20.32 -16.08 -13.47
N LEU A 241 -20.71 -15.03 -12.73
CA LEU A 241 -20.81 -15.06 -11.27
C LEU A 241 -21.88 -16.06 -10.80
N GLN A 242 -23.06 -16.04 -11.40
CA GLN A 242 -24.16 -16.94 -11.05
C GLN A 242 -23.79 -18.41 -11.32
N SER A 243 -23.17 -18.70 -12.47
CA SER A 243 -22.77 -20.07 -12.84
C SER A 243 -21.57 -20.60 -12.06
N SER A 244 -20.77 -19.73 -11.42
CA SER A 244 -19.58 -20.14 -10.67
C SER A 244 -19.87 -21.01 -9.44
N GLY A 245 -21.02 -20.84 -8.79
CA GLY A 245 -21.32 -21.41 -7.47
C GLY A 245 -20.49 -20.82 -6.32
N MET A 246 -19.72 -19.76 -6.60
CA MET A 246 -18.85 -19.09 -5.63
C MET A 246 -19.50 -17.87 -4.98
N LEU A 247 -20.51 -17.29 -5.61
CA LEU A 247 -21.25 -16.16 -5.07
C LEU A 247 -22.15 -16.61 -3.92
N ASP A 248 -22.00 -15.95 -2.78
CA ASP A 248 -22.97 -15.96 -1.71
C ASP A 248 -23.98 -14.84 -1.96
N LEU A 249 -25.21 -15.19 -2.37
CA LEU A 249 -26.23 -14.20 -2.72
C LEU A 249 -26.76 -13.47 -1.49
N GLU A 250 -26.76 -14.10 -0.31
CA GLU A 250 -27.26 -13.46 0.92
C GLU A 250 -26.28 -12.40 1.42
N ALA A 251 -24.99 -12.73 1.42
CA ALA A 251 -23.94 -11.79 1.82
C ALA A 251 -23.50 -10.83 0.69
N GLY A 252 -23.77 -11.17 -0.57
CA GLY A 252 -23.20 -10.48 -1.74
C GLY A 252 -21.70 -10.74 -1.92
N GLU A 253 -21.13 -11.71 -1.19
CA GLU A 253 -19.69 -11.93 -1.14
C GLU A 253 -19.26 -13.09 -2.06
N ILE A 254 -18.05 -12.99 -2.62
CA ILE A 254 -17.46 -14.09 -3.37
C ILE A 254 -16.66 -14.97 -2.41
N ARG A 255 -17.01 -16.26 -2.34
CA ARG A 255 -16.36 -17.25 -1.46
C ARG A 255 -14.98 -17.67 -1.99
N TRP A 256 -14.01 -16.77 -1.90
CA TRP A 256 -12.62 -17.07 -2.25
C TRP A 256 -12.06 -18.22 -1.36
N THR A 257 -11.24 -19.07 -1.96
CA THR A 257 -10.49 -20.15 -1.27
C THR A 257 -9.05 -19.73 -1.05
N ALA A 258 -8.63 -18.61 -1.66
CA ALA A 258 -7.44 -17.90 -1.24
C ALA A 258 -7.77 -17.20 0.08
N PRO A 259 -6.91 -17.30 1.11
CA PRO A 259 -7.19 -16.73 2.43
C PRO A 259 -7.12 -15.19 2.48
N ASN A 260 -6.52 -14.57 1.47
CA ASN A 260 -6.42 -13.11 1.32
C ASN A 260 -6.12 -12.74 -0.13
N SER A 261 -6.26 -11.45 -0.44
CA SER A 261 -5.98 -10.87 -1.75
C SER A 261 -4.56 -11.15 -2.23
N ASP A 262 -3.54 -11.05 -1.37
CA ASP A 262 -2.15 -11.34 -1.75
C ASP A 262 -1.97 -12.80 -2.22
N SER A 263 -2.62 -13.74 -1.54
CA SER A 263 -2.60 -15.16 -1.92
C SER A 263 -3.32 -15.40 -3.24
N LEU A 264 -4.45 -14.73 -3.47
CA LEU A 264 -5.17 -14.78 -4.74
C LEU A 264 -4.31 -14.21 -5.89
N GLY A 265 -3.64 -13.08 -5.65
CA GLY A 265 -2.72 -12.47 -6.61
C GLY A 265 -1.51 -13.35 -6.95
N LYS A 266 -0.95 -14.05 -5.97
CA LYS A 266 0.10 -15.05 -6.22
C LYS A 266 -0.42 -16.21 -7.08
N ARG A 267 -1.59 -16.76 -6.76
CA ARG A 267 -2.22 -17.84 -7.57
C ARG A 267 -2.41 -17.41 -9.02
N PHE A 268 -2.95 -16.20 -9.25
CA PHE A 268 -3.06 -15.62 -10.59
C PHE A 268 -1.70 -15.46 -11.26
N GLY A 269 -0.71 -14.91 -10.55
CA GLY A 269 0.65 -14.74 -11.08
C GLY A 269 1.31 -16.05 -11.52
N HIS A 270 1.16 -17.12 -10.74
CA HIS A 270 1.67 -18.45 -11.11
C HIS A 270 0.93 -19.06 -12.30
N PHE A 271 -0.40 -18.96 -12.32
CA PHE A 271 -1.21 -19.42 -13.45
C PHE A 271 -0.84 -18.70 -14.75
N LYS A 272 -0.87 -17.38 -14.71
CA LYS A 272 -0.54 -16.50 -15.83
C LYS A 272 0.86 -16.80 -16.36
N ARG A 273 1.85 -16.92 -15.49
CA ARG A 273 3.24 -17.22 -15.91
C ARG A 273 3.29 -18.49 -16.76
N ARG A 274 2.69 -19.58 -16.30
CA ARG A 274 2.64 -20.85 -17.05
C ARG A 274 1.97 -20.71 -18.42
N TYR A 275 0.87 -19.94 -18.48
CA TYR A 275 0.21 -19.65 -19.75
C TYR A 275 1.15 -18.90 -20.72
N PHE A 276 1.77 -17.81 -20.27
CA PHE A 276 2.68 -17.01 -21.11
C PHE A 276 3.94 -17.79 -21.53
N GLU A 277 4.49 -18.64 -20.66
CA GLU A 277 5.58 -19.57 -20.97
C GLU A 277 5.18 -20.55 -22.09
N SER A 278 3.94 -21.05 -22.09
CA SER A 278 3.45 -22.00 -23.11
C SER A 278 3.32 -21.40 -24.51
N ILE A 279 3.29 -20.07 -24.63
CA ILE A 279 3.18 -19.34 -25.90
C ILE A 279 4.44 -18.53 -26.23
N ASP A 280 5.53 -18.72 -25.47
CA ASP A 280 6.82 -18.04 -25.63
C ASP A 280 6.73 -16.50 -25.62
N VAL A 281 5.98 -15.94 -24.64
CA VAL A 281 5.81 -14.48 -24.48
C VAL A 281 6.25 -14.05 -23.08
N ASP A 282 6.94 -12.90 -22.96
CA ASP A 282 7.32 -12.34 -21.66
C ASP A 282 6.08 -11.95 -20.84
N ASP A 283 5.96 -12.56 -19.67
CA ASP A 283 4.81 -12.41 -18.79
C ASP A 283 4.88 -11.10 -17.97
N LYS A 284 6.07 -10.53 -17.77
CA LYS A 284 6.31 -9.41 -16.83
C LYS A 284 5.47 -8.16 -17.08
N PRO A 285 5.21 -7.72 -18.33
CA PRO A 285 4.39 -6.53 -18.59
C PRO A 285 2.90 -6.73 -18.30
N TYR A 286 2.44 -7.99 -18.29
CA TYR A 286 1.03 -8.36 -18.14
C TYR A 286 0.79 -8.83 -16.72
N VAL A 287 0.19 -7.99 -15.87
CA VAL A 287 -0.15 -8.31 -14.48
C VAL A 287 -1.65 -8.11 -14.26
N PHE A 288 -2.18 -8.41 -13.07
CA PHE A 288 -3.60 -8.19 -12.82
C PHE A 288 -4.01 -6.72 -13.05
N HIS A 289 -3.12 -5.78 -12.71
CA HIS A 289 -3.35 -4.35 -12.96
C HIS A 289 -3.44 -3.99 -14.46
N SER A 290 -2.94 -4.84 -15.36
CA SER A 290 -3.09 -4.67 -16.80
C SER A 290 -4.55 -4.76 -17.26
N PHE A 291 -5.43 -5.48 -16.54
CA PHE A 291 -6.87 -5.46 -16.81
C PHE A 291 -7.49 -4.09 -16.51
N ARG A 292 -7.06 -3.42 -15.44
CA ARG A 292 -7.48 -2.05 -15.14
C ARG A 292 -7.06 -1.07 -16.23
N HIS A 293 -5.83 -1.19 -16.74
CA HIS A 293 -5.40 -0.40 -17.89
C HIS A 293 -6.26 -0.68 -19.12
N ALA A 294 -6.58 -1.96 -19.41
CA ALA A 294 -7.48 -2.33 -20.50
C ALA A 294 -8.87 -1.73 -20.34
N PHE A 295 -9.47 -1.89 -19.17
CA PHE A 295 -10.77 -1.30 -18.82
C PHE A 295 -10.79 0.21 -19.05
N SER A 296 -9.79 0.94 -18.52
CA SER A 296 -9.65 2.38 -18.76
C SER A 296 -9.51 2.70 -20.25
N THR A 297 -8.69 1.96 -21.00
CA THR A 297 -8.50 2.17 -22.44
C THR A 297 -9.80 1.93 -23.22
N TYR A 298 -10.56 0.88 -22.91
CA TYR A 298 -11.85 0.62 -23.55
C TYR A 298 -12.83 1.78 -23.33
N LEU A 299 -12.93 2.27 -22.09
CA LEU A 299 -13.83 3.37 -21.77
C LEU A 299 -13.40 4.69 -22.40
N VAL A 300 -12.11 5.02 -22.40
CA VAL A 300 -11.61 6.29 -23.00
C VAL A 300 -11.69 6.26 -24.52
N ASN A 301 -11.58 5.10 -25.16
CA ASN A 301 -11.72 5.00 -26.61
C ASN A 301 -13.17 5.09 -27.06
N SER A 302 -14.12 4.61 -26.25
CA SER A 302 -15.55 4.62 -26.56
C SER A 302 -16.29 5.85 -26.00
N PHE A 303 -15.75 6.50 -24.98
CA PHE A 303 -16.35 7.63 -24.24
C PHE A 303 -15.28 8.66 -23.86
N SER A 304 -15.68 9.81 -23.29
CA SER A 304 -14.70 10.81 -22.86
C SER A 304 -13.93 10.40 -21.60
N GLU A 305 -12.71 10.92 -21.44
CA GLU A 305 -11.86 10.71 -20.26
C GLU A 305 -12.59 11.07 -18.95
N LEU A 306 -13.37 12.15 -18.97
CA LEU A 306 -14.17 12.58 -17.82
C LEU A 306 -15.17 11.49 -17.40
N LYS A 307 -15.91 10.91 -18.35
CA LYS A 307 -16.86 9.82 -18.06
C LYS A 307 -16.13 8.55 -17.58
N ALA A 308 -15.01 8.21 -18.22
CA ALA A 308 -14.19 7.05 -17.82
C ALA A 308 -13.59 7.20 -16.41
N SER A 309 -13.29 8.42 -15.96
CA SER A 309 -12.70 8.67 -14.64
C SER A 309 -13.61 8.26 -13.47
N GLU A 310 -14.94 8.37 -13.64
CA GLU A 310 -15.91 8.01 -12.62
C GLU A 310 -15.95 6.51 -12.31
N LEU A 311 -15.76 5.67 -13.32
CA LEU A 311 -15.76 4.20 -13.14
C LEU A 311 -14.38 3.68 -12.70
N THR A 312 -13.31 4.40 -13.07
CA THR A 312 -11.94 4.00 -12.77
C THR A 312 -11.47 4.43 -11.37
N GLY A 313 -12.16 5.37 -10.70
CA GLY A 313 -11.82 5.78 -9.33
C GLY A 313 -10.52 6.58 -9.25
N HIS A 314 -10.24 7.41 -10.26
CA HIS A 314 -9.20 8.43 -10.16
C HIS A 314 -9.74 9.62 -9.36
N ASP A 315 -8.87 10.24 -8.54
CA ASP A 315 -9.25 11.41 -7.76
C ASP A 315 -9.77 12.51 -8.71
N ARG A 316 -10.89 13.15 -8.37
CA ARG A 316 -11.54 14.15 -9.25
C ARG A 316 -10.61 15.32 -9.53
N GLY A 317 -9.67 15.60 -8.63
CA GLY A 317 -8.63 16.63 -8.79
C GLY A 317 -7.64 16.35 -9.93
N SER A 318 -7.34 15.07 -10.23
CA SER A 318 -6.43 14.68 -11.32
C SER A 318 -7.15 14.38 -12.64
N SER A 319 -8.46 14.17 -12.61
CA SER A 319 -9.23 13.61 -13.74
C SER A 319 -9.92 14.68 -14.61
N SER A 320 -10.07 15.90 -14.12
CA SER A 320 -10.57 17.04 -14.88
C SER A 320 -9.48 18.11 -15.00
N ALA A 321 -8.88 18.20 -16.19
CA ALA A 321 -7.90 19.23 -16.53
C ALA A 321 -8.53 20.64 -16.69
N THR A 322 -9.87 20.73 -16.79
CA THR A 322 -10.58 21.98 -17.06
C THR A 322 -11.50 22.38 -15.90
N GLU A 323 -11.68 23.70 -15.69
CA GLU A 323 -12.62 24.25 -14.70
C GLU A 323 -14.07 23.86 -15.01
N LEU A 324 -14.43 23.71 -16.30
CA LEU A 324 -15.77 23.32 -16.73
C LEU A 324 -16.17 21.92 -16.20
N GLY A 325 -15.25 20.95 -16.27
CA GLY A 325 -15.48 19.59 -15.75
C GLY A 325 -15.53 19.53 -14.22
N ARG A 326 -14.93 20.50 -13.51
CA ARG A 326 -14.99 20.59 -12.05
C ARG A 326 -16.27 21.26 -11.53
N THR A 327 -16.81 22.23 -12.28
CA THR A 327 -17.91 23.08 -11.82
C THR A 327 -19.30 22.64 -12.30
N TYR A 328 -19.42 22.03 -13.50
CA TYR A 328 -20.72 21.78 -14.13
C TYR A 328 -21.07 20.30 -14.36
N TYR A 329 -20.12 19.40 -14.14
CA TYR A 329 -20.35 17.97 -14.36
C TYR A 329 -21.07 17.35 -13.16
N LYS A 330 -22.33 16.94 -13.37
CA LYS A 330 -23.21 16.37 -12.32
C LYS A 330 -22.94 14.89 -12.03
N GLY A 331 -21.99 14.28 -12.75
CA GLY A 331 -21.73 12.85 -12.69
C GLY A 331 -22.60 12.05 -13.66
N LEU A 332 -22.28 10.77 -13.85
CA LEU A 332 -23.08 9.82 -14.62
C LEU A 332 -24.19 9.23 -13.75
N ASP A 333 -25.38 9.11 -14.33
CA ASP A 333 -26.44 8.29 -13.75
C ASP A 333 -26.15 6.79 -13.90
N TRP A 334 -27.03 5.96 -13.32
CA TRP A 334 -26.86 4.52 -13.34
C TRP A 334 -26.92 3.93 -14.77
N GLU A 335 -27.86 4.40 -15.60
CA GLU A 335 -28.07 3.87 -16.94
C GLU A 335 -26.91 4.22 -17.85
N GLU A 336 -26.38 5.44 -17.77
CA GLU A 336 -25.17 5.82 -18.49
C GLU A 336 -23.98 4.94 -18.08
N LYS A 337 -23.79 4.71 -16.77
CA LYS A 337 -22.73 3.80 -16.29
C LYS A 337 -22.94 2.39 -16.80
N LYS A 338 -24.17 1.88 -16.80
CA LYS A 338 -24.51 0.55 -17.29
C LYS A 338 -24.22 0.42 -18.78
N VAL A 339 -24.61 1.39 -19.61
CA VAL A 339 -24.31 1.43 -21.05
C VAL A 339 -22.80 1.40 -21.28
N MET A 340 -22.03 2.18 -20.53
CA MET A 340 -20.57 2.17 -20.62
C MET A 340 -19.98 0.79 -20.31
N ILE A 341 -20.45 0.13 -19.25
CA ILE A 341 -19.99 -1.21 -18.88
C ILE A 341 -20.40 -2.26 -19.92
N GLN A 342 -21.61 -2.21 -20.49
CA GLN A 342 -22.05 -3.16 -21.52
C GLN A 342 -21.33 -2.99 -22.87
N SER A 343 -20.67 -1.85 -23.11
CA SER A 343 -19.86 -1.64 -24.32
C SER A 343 -18.54 -2.40 -24.32
N LEU A 344 -18.14 -2.98 -23.18
CA LEU A 344 -16.86 -3.66 -23.04
C LEU A 344 -16.84 -4.96 -23.87
N PRO A 345 -15.68 -5.31 -24.46
CA PRO A 345 -15.58 -6.53 -25.26
C PRO A 345 -15.80 -7.77 -24.40
N LEU A 346 -16.44 -8.81 -24.96
CA LEU A 346 -16.76 -10.02 -24.22
C LEU A 346 -15.56 -10.99 -24.11
N LEU A 347 -15.48 -11.68 -22.98
CA LEU A 347 -14.59 -12.83 -22.74
C LEU A 347 -15.21 -14.12 -23.29
N ASN A 348 -15.33 -14.24 -24.61
CA ASN A 348 -15.97 -15.42 -25.21
C ASN A 348 -15.06 -16.66 -25.18
N SER A 349 -15.64 -17.84 -25.00
CA SER A 349 -14.94 -19.09 -25.31
C SER A 349 -14.60 -19.17 -26.79
N ARG A 350 -13.44 -19.72 -27.14
CA ARG A 350 -13.23 -20.19 -28.53
C ARG A 350 -14.27 -21.28 -28.77
N THR A 351 -15.12 -21.04 -29.77
CA THR A 351 -16.02 -22.05 -30.33
C THR A 351 -15.21 -23.19 -30.94
#